data_AF-A0A3D0P791-F1
#
_entry.id   AF-A0A3D0P791-F1
#
_cell.length_a   1.000
_cell.length_b   1.000
_cell.length_c   1.000
_cell.angle_alpha   90.00
_cell.angle_beta   90.00
_cell.angle_gamma   90.00
#
_symmetry.space_group_name_H-M   'P 1'
#
loop_
_entity.id
_entity.type
_entity.pdbx_description
1 polymer ?
#
loop_
_entity_poly.entity_id
_entity_poly.type
_entity_poly.pdbx_seq_one_letter_code
_entity_poly.pdbx_strand_id
1 'polypeptide(L)'
;MLEKEGIGRPSTYASIIGTICDRGYATLQNNSLTPSFTAFAVTALLEEHFPDLVDPSFTARMENTLDEISNGSAEWLPYLDHFFRGDKGLEQQVAKREGDIDPVASRTIELDGLPCVVRIGRFGAYLEAKRPGEDGEEELIKATLPQDLTPADLDSDQAELLLKQKADGPESLGEDPATGEAIYLLFGQYGPYVQRGQASEETPKPKRASLPR
;
A
#
# COMPACT_ATOMS: atom_id res chain seq x y z
N MET A 1 -4.03 -2.48 22.59
CA MET A 1 -2.83 -3.18 22.07
C MET A 1 -1.58 -2.37 22.36
N LEU A 2 -1.47 -1.12 21.87
CA LEU A 2 -0.31 -0.24 22.14
C LEU A 2 0.03 -0.10 23.64
N GLU A 3 -0.95 0.23 24.47
CA GLU A 3 -0.77 0.32 25.94
C GLU A 3 -0.24 -0.99 26.55
N LYS A 4 -0.75 -2.14 26.10
CA LYS A 4 -0.34 -3.46 26.61
C LYS A 4 1.11 -3.78 26.26
N GLU A 5 1.58 -3.34 25.09
CA GLU A 5 2.96 -3.51 24.62
C GLU A 5 3.89 -2.41 25.16
N GLY A 6 3.40 -1.46 25.96
CA GLY A 6 4.21 -0.34 26.47
C GLY A 6 4.56 0.72 25.42
N ILE A 7 3.86 0.71 24.27
CA ILE A 7 4.09 1.62 23.16
C ILE A 7 3.16 2.82 23.27
N GLY A 8 3.73 4.02 23.19
CA GLY A 8 3.00 5.28 23.28
C GLY A 8 2.52 5.61 24.69
N ARG A 9 1.85 6.75 24.83
CA ARG A 9 1.34 7.33 26.07
C ARG A 9 -0.09 7.83 25.84
N PRO A 10 -0.90 8.08 26.89
CA PRO A 10 -2.24 8.63 26.72
C PRO A 10 -2.30 9.90 25.87
N SER A 11 -1.22 10.70 25.88
CA SER A 11 -1.06 11.89 25.05
C SER A 11 -0.76 11.60 23.57
N THR A 12 -0.31 10.41 23.21
CA THR A 12 0.17 10.08 21.85
C THR A 12 -0.72 9.12 21.08
N TYR A 13 -1.66 8.39 21.72
CA TYR A 13 -2.50 7.41 21.01
C TYR A 13 -3.31 8.02 19.86
N ALA A 14 -3.98 9.15 20.10
CA ALA A 14 -4.77 9.82 19.08
C ALA A 14 -3.88 10.34 17.92
N SER A 15 -2.71 10.89 18.24
CA SER A 15 -1.78 11.41 17.22
C SER A 15 -1.12 10.29 16.42
N ILE A 16 -0.86 9.11 17.01
CA ILE A 16 -0.34 7.94 16.29
C ILE A 16 -1.36 7.51 15.23
N ILE A 17 -2.63 7.33 15.63
CA ILE A 17 -3.70 6.93 14.70
C ILE A 17 -3.88 8.00 13.61
N GLY A 18 -3.93 9.28 13.98
CA GLY A 18 -4.00 10.37 13.02
C GLY A 18 -2.84 10.34 12.02
N THR A 19 -1.60 10.17 12.50
CA THR A 19 -0.40 10.17 11.65
C THR A 19 -0.39 9.02 10.65
N ILE A 20 -0.74 7.80 11.07
CA ILE A 20 -0.74 6.66 10.14
C ILE A 20 -1.85 6.79 9.10
N CYS A 21 -2.97 7.43 9.45
CA CYS A 21 -4.05 7.72 8.51
C CYS A 21 -3.68 8.85 7.54
N ASP A 22 -3.16 9.97 8.05
CA ASP A 22 -2.76 11.13 7.25
C ASP A 22 -1.65 10.79 6.25
N ARG A 23 -0.76 9.87 6.62
CA ARG A 23 0.30 9.37 5.74
C ARG A 23 -0.14 8.24 4.80
N GLY A 24 -1.40 7.80 4.86
CA GLY A 24 -1.96 6.79 3.96
C GLY A 24 -1.53 5.35 4.25
N TYR A 25 -1.00 5.05 5.44
CA TYR A 25 -0.68 3.68 5.87
C TYR A 25 -1.91 2.90 6.28
N ALA A 26 -2.92 3.58 6.81
CA ALA A 26 -4.18 2.96 7.18
C ALA A 26 -5.35 3.87 6.85
N THR A 27 -6.52 3.27 6.62
CA THR A 27 -7.79 4.01 6.54
C THR A 27 -8.67 3.61 7.70
N LEU A 28 -9.35 4.59 8.30
CA LEU A 28 -10.33 4.36 9.36
C LEU A 28 -11.73 4.32 8.73
N GLN A 29 -12.34 3.15 8.66
CA GLN A 29 -13.70 2.96 8.14
C GLN A 29 -14.51 2.09 9.10
N ASN A 30 -15.74 2.49 9.42
CA ASN A 30 -16.63 1.75 10.34
C ASN A 30 -15.96 1.38 11.67
N ASN A 31 -15.17 2.29 12.23
CA ASN A 31 -14.39 2.07 13.45
C ASN A 31 -13.36 0.93 13.36
N SER A 32 -12.97 0.54 12.14
CA SER A 32 -11.91 -0.42 11.85
C SER A 32 -10.75 0.30 11.13
N LEU A 33 -9.52 -0.03 11.51
CA LEU A 33 -8.31 0.42 10.83
C LEU A 33 -7.90 -0.63 9.81
N THR A 34 -7.93 -0.28 8.53
CA THR A 34 -7.54 -1.19 7.45
C THR A 34 -6.23 -0.71 6.83
N PRO A 35 -5.17 -1.54 6.81
CA PRO A 35 -3.89 -1.19 6.22
C PRO A 35 -3.98 -1.04 4.70
N SER A 36 -3.17 -0.14 4.14
CA SER A 36 -2.99 0.00 2.69
C SER A 36 -1.89 -0.91 2.15
N PHE A 37 -1.82 -1.08 0.83
CA PHE A 37 -0.67 -1.74 0.19
C PHE A 37 0.65 -1.02 0.53
N THR A 38 0.65 0.31 0.64
CA THR A 38 1.86 1.06 1.05
C THR A 38 2.33 0.67 2.46
N ALA A 39 1.41 0.42 3.40
CA ALA A 39 1.79 -0.09 4.70
C ALA A 39 2.42 -1.47 4.63
N PHE A 40 1.91 -2.38 3.79
CA PHE A 40 2.52 -3.69 3.60
C PHE A 40 3.96 -3.58 3.09
N ALA A 41 4.20 -2.78 2.04
CA ALA A 41 5.54 -2.59 1.48
C ALA A 41 6.52 -1.98 2.50
N VAL A 42 6.08 -0.94 3.22
CA VAL A 42 6.95 -0.27 4.22
C VAL A 42 7.21 -1.17 5.42
N THR A 43 6.20 -1.89 5.93
CA THR A 43 6.38 -2.83 7.03
C THR A 43 7.34 -3.94 6.63
N ALA A 44 7.15 -4.58 5.46
CA ALA A 44 8.04 -5.64 4.98
C ALA A 44 9.49 -5.14 4.84
N LEU A 45 9.70 -3.95 4.25
CA LEU A 45 11.01 -3.32 4.15
C LEU A 45 11.65 -3.13 5.53
N LEU A 46 10.90 -2.62 6.51
CA LEU A 46 11.43 -2.37 7.84
C LEU A 46 11.64 -3.65 8.64
N GLU A 47 10.82 -4.68 8.47
CA GLU A 47 11.01 -5.98 9.12
C GLU A 47 12.26 -6.69 8.57
N GLU A 48 12.50 -6.62 7.26
CA GLU A 48 13.67 -7.21 6.63
C GLU A 48 14.96 -6.44 6.95
N HIS A 49 14.93 -5.12 6.77
CA HIS A 49 16.12 -4.28 6.88
C HIS A 49 16.29 -3.57 8.21
N PHE A 50 15.30 -3.52 9.10
CA PHE A 50 15.44 -2.85 10.40
C PHE A 50 14.62 -3.54 11.51
N PRO A 51 14.74 -4.88 11.68
CA PRO A 51 13.87 -5.64 12.59
C PRO A 51 13.91 -5.13 14.03
N ASP A 52 15.09 -4.72 14.51
CA ASP A 52 15.25 -4.19 15.87
C ASP A 52 14.49 -2.88 16.08
N LEU A 53 14.29 -2.04 15.05
CA LEU A 53 13.61 -0.75 15.16
C LEU A 53 12.08 -0.89 15.14
N VAL A 54 11.55 -1.97 14.56
CA VAL A 54 10.10 -2.25 14.51
C VAL A 54 9.63 -3.27 15.54
N ASP A 55 10.55 -3.85 16.31
CA ASP A 55 10.23 -4.69 17.47
C ASP A 55 9.45 -3.88 18.52
N PRO A 56 8.24 -4.32 18.91
CA PRO A 56 7.48 -3.70 20.00
C PRO A 56 8.29 -3.52 21.28
N SER A 57 9.16 -4.48 21.60
CA SER A 57 9.99 -4.46 22.80
C SER A 57 11.04 -3.36 22.75
N PHE A 58 11.60 -3.08 21.57
CA PHE A 58 12.51 -1.95 21.38
C PHE A 58 11.80 -0.63 21.63
N THR A 59 10.62 -0.45 21.03
CA THR A 59 9.83 0.78 21.19
C THR A 59 9.45 1.01 22.65
N ALA A 60 9.02 -0.03 23.36
CA ALA A 60 8.71 0.05 24.78
C ALA A 60 9.91 0.46 25.65
N ARG A 61 11.10 -0.09 25.36
CA ARG A 61 12.34 0.30 26.06
C ARG A 61 12.68 1.77 25.83
N MET A 62 12.58 2.24 24.58
CA MET A 62 12.82 3.65 24.24
C MET A 62 11.88 4.58 25.02
N GLU A 63 10.58 4.27 25.04
CA GLU A 63 9.58 5.06 25.79
C GLU A 63 9.91 5.12 27.29
N ASN A 64 10.35 4.00 27.89
CA ASN A 64 10.78 3.99 29.28
C ASN A 64 12.03 4.85 29.52
N THR A 65 13.01 4.80 28.63
CA THR A 65 14.20 5.67 28.74
C THR A 65 13.83 7.15 28.62
N LEU A 66 12.85 7.51 27.79
CA LEU A 66 12.35 8.89 27.70
C LEU A 66 11.69 9.34 29.01
N ASP A 67 10.95 8.46 29.69
CA ASP A 67 10.40 8.75 31.01
C ASP A 67 11.52 8.93 32.06
N GLU A 68 12.56 8.09 32.03
CA GLU A 68 13.73 8.23 32.91
C GLU A 68 14.45 9.58 32.69
N ILE A 69 14.59 10.01 31.45
CA ILE A 69 15.14 11.32 31.10
C ILE A 69 14.25 12.44 31.65
N SER A 70 12.93 12.34 31.46
CA SER A 70 11.97 13.34 31.95
C SER A 70 12.01 13.48 33.48
N ASN A 71 12.28 12.39 34.18
CA ASN A 71 12.33 12.34 35.65
C ASN A 71 13.73 12.66 36.20
N GLY A 72 14.73 12.87 35.34
CA GLY A 72 16.09 13.20 35.71
C GLY A 72 16.94 12.01 36.17
N SER A 73 16.50 10.77 35.94
CA SER A 73 17.25 9.55 36.26
C SER A 73 18.16 9.07 35.12
N ALA A 74 18.04 9.66 33.93
CA ALA A 74 18.94 9.44 32.79
C ALA A 74 19.25 10.76 32.07
N GLU A 75 20.40 10.81 31.39
CA GLU A 75 20.81 11.96 30.58
C GLU A 75 20.47 11.76 29.10
N TRP A 76 19.88 12.78 28.45
CA TRP A 76 19.43 12.68 27.06
C TRP A 76 20.57 12.62 26.03
N LEU A 77 21.68 13.34 26.27
CA LEU A 77 22.81 13.38 25.34
C LEU A 77 23.50 12.02 25.21
N PRO A 78 23.90 11.34 26.31
CA PRO A 78 24.47 10.00 26.23
C PRO A 78 23.53 8.99 25.57
N TYR A 79 22.21 9.09 25.83
CA TYR A 79 21.23 8.22 25.20
C TYR A 79 21.20 8.41 23.67
N LEU A 80 21.10 9.66 23.19
CA LEU A 80 21.09 9.95 21.75
C LEU A 80 22.40 9.55 21.08
N ASP A 81 23.54 9.80 21.73
CA ASP A 81 24.85 9.40 21.21
C ASP A 81 24.94 7.88 21.05
N HIS A 82 24.49 7.13 22.06
CA HIS A 82 24.45 5.67 21.99
C HIS A 82 23.47 5.17 20.92
N PHE A 83 22.25 5.71 20.87
CA PHE A 83 21.22 5.32 19.90
C PHE A 83 21.66 5.60 18.46
N PHE A 84 22.34 6.72 18.20
CA PHE A 84 22.73 7.11 16.85
C PHE A 84 24.10 6.55 16.44
N ARG A 85 25.14 6.78 17.25
CA ARG A 85 26.55 6.49 16.95
C ARG A 85 27.08 5.19 17.56
N GLY A 86 26.32 4.53 18.43
CA GLY A 86 26.77 3.28 19.05
C GLY A 86 27.08 2.19 18.02
N ASP A 87 27.72 1.10 18.46
CA ASP A 87 28.11 -0.01 17.57
C ASP A 87 26.91 -0.66 16.84
N LYS A 88 25.73 -0.59 17.46
CA LYS A 88 24.42 -0.98 16.91
C LYS A 88 23.50 0.22 16.67
N GLY A 89 24.05 1.43 16.68
CA GLY A 89 23.31 2.67 16.50
C GLY A 89 22.77 2.82 15.09
N LEU A 90 21.79 3.72 14.94
CA LEU A 90 21.07 3.94 13.68
C LEU A 90 22.01 4.26 12.50
N GLU A 91 23.05 5.06 12.72
CA GLU A 91 24.02 5.43 11.67
C GLU A 91 24.68 4.18 11.07
N GLN A 92 25.14 3.27 11.93
CA GLN A 92 25.79 2.04 11.52
C GLN A 92 24.81 1.06 10.86
N GLN A 93 23.56 1.01 11.35
CA GLN A 93 22.52 0.16 10.74
C GLN A 93 22.17 0.62 9.32
N VAL A 94 22.02 1.93 9.10
CA VAL A 94 21.73 2.50 7.79
C VAL A 94 22.91 2.31 6.85
N ALA A 95 24.13 2.68 7.27
CA ALA A 95 25.33 2.56 6.44
C ALA A 95 25.61 1.12 5.97
N LYS A 96 25.27 0.12 6.80
CA LYS A 96 25.42 -1.30 6.43
C LYS A 96 24.40 -1.77 5.41
N ARG A 97 23.18 -1.20 5.41
CA ARG A 97 22.04 -1.75 4.66
C ARG A 97 21.61 -0.90 3.47
N GLU A 98 22.04 0.34 3.37
CA GLU A 98 21.67 1.25 2.27
C GLU A 98 22.00 0.68 0.88
N GLY A 99 23.12 -0.05 0.75
CA GLY A 99 23.51 -0.70 -0.51
C GLY A 99 22.81 -2.03 -0.80
N ASP A 100 22.16 -2.64 0.20
CA ASP A 100 21.55 -3.97 0.11
C ASP A 100 20.05 -3.91 -0.22
N ILE A 101 19.44 -2.72 -0.13
CA ILE A 101 18.01 -2.56 -0.39
C ILE A 101 17.78 -2.47 -1.91
N ASP A 102 17.15 -3.50 -2.47
CA ASP A 102 16.67 -3.46 -3.86
C ASP A 102 15.44 -2.53 -3.97
N PRO A 103 15.52 -1.42 -4.74
CA PRO A 103 14.39 -0.49 -4.92
C PRO A 103 13.18 -1.11 -5.61
N VAL A 104 13.36 -2.20 -6.35
CA VAL A 104 12.28 -2.93 -7.02
C VAL A 104 11.63 -3.90 -6.06
N ALA A 105 12.42 -4.68 -5.32
CA ALA A 105 11.88 -5.63 -4.34
C ALA A 105 11.13 -4.89 -3.21
N SER A 106 11.71 -3.82 -2.67
CA SER A 106 11.13 -3.03 -1.57
C SER A 106 9.77 -2.38 -1.87
N ARG A 107 9.42 -2.23 -3.14
CA ARG A 107 8.11 -1.71 -3.58
C ARG A 107 7.22 -2.78 -4.21
N THR A 108 7.58 -4.04 -4.08
CA THR A 108 6.83 -5.19 -4.59
C THR A 108 6.23 -5.95 -3.42
N ILE A 109 4.96 -6.30 -3.53
CA ILE A 109 4.20 -7.08 -2.56
C ILE A 109 3.70 -8.32 -3.31
N GLU A 110 4.11 -9.48 -2.84
CA GLU A 110 3.60 -10.76 -3.30
C GLU A 110 2.45 -11.16 -2.37
N LEU A 111 1.26 -11.31 -2.93
CA LEU A 111 0.10 -11.77 -2.20
C LEU A 111 -0.22 -13.20 -2.64
N ASP A 112 -0.42 -14.08 -1.66
CA ASP A 112 -0.71 -15.47 -1.90
C ASP A 112 -1.97 -15.64 -2.76
N GLY A 113 -1.87 -16.49 -3.77
CA GLY A 113 -3.00 -16.82 -4.65
C GLY A 113 -3.26 -15.82 -5.78
N LEU A 114 -2.45 -14.76 -5.93
CA LEU A 114 -2.52 -13.89 -7.10
C LEU A 114 -1.60 -14.38 -8.23
N PRO A 115 -2.03 -14.27 -9.51
CA PRO A 115 -1.18 -14.60 -10.67
C PRO A 115 -0.17 -13.49 -11.01
N CYS A 116 -0.04 -12.48 -10.15
CA CYS A 116 0.70 -11.25 -10.40
C CYS A 116 1.21 -10.65 -9.09
N VAL A 117 2.04 -9.61 -9.19
CA VAL A 117 2.55 -8.88 -8.03
C VAL A 117 1.89 -7.52 -7.91
N VAL A 118 1.73 -7.03 -6.69
CA VAL A 118 1.32 -5.64 -6.44
C VAL A 118 2.58 -4.79 -6.31
N ARG A 119 2.62 -3.65 -6.97
CA ARG A 119 3.72 -2.68 -6.87
C ARG A 119 3.25 -1.32 -6.42
N ILE A 120 4.09 -0.66 -5.63
CA ILE A 120 3.86 0.72 -5.18
C ILE A 120 4.55 1.68 -6.16
N GLY A 121 3.76 2.54 -6.79
CA GLY A 121 4.22 3.60 -7.67
C GLY A 121 3.88 5.00 -7.16
N ARG A 122 4.31 6.03 -7.90
CA ARG A 122 4.05 7.44 -7.58
C ARG A 122 2.56 7.81 -7.48
N PHE A 123 1.67 7.01 -8.07
CA PHE A 123 0.23 7.25 -8.12
C PHE A 123 -0.58 6.23 -7.30
N GLY A 124 0.09 5.44 -6.45
CA GLY A 124 -0.53 4.38 -5.67
C GLY A 124 -0.15 2.98 -6.17
N ALA A 125 -0.88 1.99 -5.65
CA ALA A 125 -0.65 0.58 -5.95
C ALA A 125 -1.14 0.19 -7.35
N TYR A 126 -0.45 -0.74 -7.99
CA TYR A 126 -0.82 -1.29 -9.28
C TYR A 126 -0.40 -2.76 -9.38
N LEU A 127 -1.15 -3.55 -10.13
CA LEU A 127 -0.78 -4.91 -10.49
C LEU A 127 0.24 -4.90 -11.62
N GLU A 128 1.22 -5.77 -11.54
CA GLU A 128 2.16 -6.06 -12.61
C GLU A 128 2.21 -7.55 -12.89
N ALA A 129 1.98 -7.92 -14.15
CA ALA A 129 2.04 -9.30 -14.62
C ALA A 129 2.87 -9.38 -15.91
N LYS A 130 3.53 -10.52 -16.09
CA LYS A 130 4.19 -10.88 -17.36
C LYS A 130 3.22 -11.67 -18.22
N ARG A 131 3.17 -11.37 -19.52
CA ARG A 131 2.46 -12.19 -20.50
C ARG A 131 3.30 -12.41 -21.75
N PRO A 132 3.05 -13.46 -22.54
CA PRO A 132 3.61 -13.56 -23.88
C PRO A 132 3.02 -12.45 -24.78
N GLY A 133 3.88 -11.65 -25.39
CA GLY A 133 3.52 -10.69 -26.43
C GLY A 133 3.29 -11.36 -27.78
N GLU A 134 2.77 -10.60 -28.75
CA GLU A 134 2.46 -11.10 -30.10
C GLU A 134 3.71 -11.64 -30.82
N ASP A 135 4.89 -11.07 -30.52
CA ASP A 135 6.18 -11.46 -31.07
C ASP A 135 6.85 -12.63 -30.29
N GLY A 136 6.18 -13.16 -29.26
CA GLY A 136 6.70 -14.21 -28.38
C GLY A 136 7.65 -13.73 -27.27
N GLU A 137 7.98 -12.44 -27.21
CA GLU A 137 8.71 -11.81 -26.10
C GLU A 137 7.80 -11.55 -24.89
N GLU A 138 8.35 -11.53 -23.68
CA GLU A 138 7.58 -11.20 -22.47
C GLU A 138 7.20 -9.71 -22.45
N GLU A 139 5.91 -9.42 -22.42
CA GLU A 139 5.34 -8.08 -22.23
C GLU A 139 4.89 -7.90 -20.78
N LEU A 140 5.15 -6.72 -20.21
CA LEU A 140 4.68 -6.34 -18.88
C LEU A 140 3.35 -5.59 -18.97
N ILE A 141 2.30 -6.17 -18.39
CA ILE A 141 1.01 -5.49 -18.22
C ILE A 141 0.97 -4.83 -16.85
N LYS A 142 0.47 -3.59 -16.81
CA LYS A 142 0.28 -2.82 -15.59
C LYS A 142 -1.15 -2.35 -15.45
N ALA A 143 -1.80 -2.72 -14.35
CA ALA A 143 -3.16 -2.30 -14.04
C ALA A 143 -3.21 -1.56 -12.71
N THR A 144 -3.58 -0.28 -12.73
CA THR A 144 -3.73 0.53 -11.51
C THR A 144 -4.84 -0.04 -10.64
N LEU A 145 -4.59 -0.16 -9.34
CA LEU A 145 -5.60 -0.56 -8.36
C LEU A 145 -6.46 0.65 -7.96
N PRO A 146 -7.77 0.46 -7.70
CA PRO A 146 -8.59 1.48 -7.06
C PRO A 146 -8.02 1.92 -5.70
N GLN A 147 -8.18 3.20 -5.34
CA GLN A 147 -7.58 3.75 -4.12
C GLN A 147 -8.23 3.21 -2.84
N ASP A 148 -9.47 2.76 -2.96
CA ASP A 148 -10.29 2.20 -1.89
C ASP A 148 -10.17 0.69 -1.76
N LEU A 149 -9.52 0.02 -2.72
CA LEU A 149 -9.27 -1.42 -2.66
C LEU A 149 -8.18 -1.70 -1.62
N THR A 150 -8.47 -2.57 -0.67
CA THR A 150 -7.51 -2.95 0.37
C THR A 150 -6.82 -4.27 0.02
N PRO A 151 -5.67 -4.60 0.64
CA PRO A 151 -5.02 -5.89 0.45
C PRO A 151 -5.93 -7.09 0.76
N ALA A 152 -6.89 -6.93 1.68
CA ALA A 152 -7.82 -7.99 2.04
C ALA A 152 -8.97 -8.17 1.04
N ASP A 153 -9.28 -7.14 0.24
CA ASP A 153 -10.37 -7.17 -0.74
C ASP A 153 -9.92 -7.66 -2.12
N LEU A 154 -8.60 -7.66 -2.39
CA LEU A 154 -8.02 -8.05 -3.67
C LEU A 154 -7.88 -9.58 -3.75
N ASP A 155 -8.63 -10.18 -4.67
CA ASP A 155 -8.58 -11.61 -4.99
C ASP A 155 -8.06 -11.88 -6.42
N SER A 156 -7.87 -13.16 -6.77
CA SER A 156 -7.37 -13.58 -8.08
C SER A 156 -8.29 -13.13 -9.22
N ASP A 157 -9.60 -13.26 -9.04
CA ASP A 157 -10.59 -12.95 -10.08
C ASP A 157 -10.58 -11.45 -10.41
N GLN A 158 -10.52 -10.60 -9.39
CA GLN A 158 -10.38 -9.15 -9.55
C GLN A 158 -9.05 -8.79 -10.20
N ALA A 159 -7.95 -9.43 -9.79
CA ALA A 159 -6.63 -9.17 -10.36
C ALA A 159 -6.58 -9.53 -11.85
N GLU A 160 -7.09 -10.71 -12.21
CA GLU A 160 -7.20 -11.17 -13.59
C GLU A 160 -8.09 -10.24 -14.43
N LEU A 161 -9.24 -9.81 -13.89
CA LEU A 161 -10.14 -8.90 -14.57
C LEU A 161 -9.47 -7.55 -14.86
N LEU A 162 -8.77 -6.98 -13.88
CA LEU A 162 -8.06 -5.70 -14.04
C LEU A 162 -6.94 -5.80 -15.08
N LEU A 163 -6.19 -6.91 -15.08
CA LEU A 163 -5.13 -7.16 -16.05
C LEU A 163 -5.70 -7.38 -17.46
N LYS A 164 -6.75 -8.20 -17.60
CA LYS A 164 -7.44 -8.46 -18.87
C LYS A 164 -7.99 -7.19 -19.48
N GLN A 165 -8.66 -6.33 -18.70
CA GLN A 165 -9.19 -5.06 -19.20
C GLN A 165 -8.10 -4.10 -19.71
N LYS A 166 -6.90 -4.15 -19.13
CA LYS A 166 -5.76 -3.37 -19.61
C LYS A 166 -5.11 -3.96 -20.85
N ALA A 167 -5.09 -5.28 -20.94
CA ALA A 167 -4.55 -6.04 -22.05
C ALA A 167 -5.41 -5.94 -23.32
N ASP A 168 -6.69 -6.29 -23.20
CA ASP A 168 -7.59 -6.56 -24.33
C ASP A 168 -8.65 -5.47 -24.51
N GLY A 169 -8.67 -4.50 -23.60
CA GLY A 169 -9.74 -3.50 -23.51
C GLY A 169 -10.98 -4.01 -22.78
N PRO A 170 -11.98 -3.15 -22.56
CA PRO A 170 -13.18 -3.53 -21.85
C PRO A 170 -14.07 -4.46 -22.65
N GLU A 171 -14.48 -5.56 -22.02
CA GLU A 171 -15.48 -6.47 -22.55
C GLU A 171 -16.89 -5.91 -22.37
N SER A 172 -17.73 -6.03 -23.40
CA SER A 172 -19.12 -5.58 -23.35
C SER A 172 -19.96 -6.57 -22.54
N LEU A 173 -20.72 -6.06 -21.57
CA LEU A 173 -21.74 -6.80 -20.81
C LEU A 173 -23.04 -7.01 -21.62
N GLY A 174 -23.21 -6.29 -22.72
CA GLY A 174 -24.44 -6.28 -23.51
C GLY A 174 -24.74 -4.90 -24.10
N GLU A 175 -25.94 -4.71 -24.62
CA GLU A 175 -26.38 -3.46 -25.23
C GLU A 175 -27.52 -2.83 -24.40
N ASP A 176 -27.52 -1.51 -24.27
CA ASP A 176 -28.64 -0.76 -23.69
C ASP A 176 -29.87 -0.90 -24.60
N PRO A 177 -31.00 -1.49 -24.16
CA PRO A 177 -32.18 -1.67 -25.00
C PRO A 177 -32.79 -0.36 -25.51
N ALA A 178 -32.53 0.77 -24.82
CA ALA A 178 -33.07 2.06 -25.20
C ALA A 178 -32.22 2.78 -26.27
N THR A 179 -30.91 2.53 -26.31
CA THR A 179 -29.99 3.25 -27.22
C THR A 179 -29.24 2.35 -28.21
N GLY A 180 -29.21 1.04 -27.98
CA GLY A 180 -28.38 0.08 -28.73
C GLY A 180 -26.88 0.20 -28.45
N GLU A 181 -26.47 1.03 -27.49
CA GLU A 181 -25.05 1.24 -27.18
C GLU A 181 -24.53 0.12 -26.27
N ALA A 182 -23.33 -0.37 -26.56
CA ALA A 182 -22.65 -1.36 -25.73
C ALA A 182 -22.39 -0.84 -24.30
N ILE A 183 -22.55 -1.70 -23.31
CA ILE A 183 -22.36 -1.42 -21.89
C ILE A 183 -21.10 -2.14 -21.42
N TYR A 184 -20.20 -1.43 -20.75
CA TYR A 184 -18.91 -1.95 -20.29
C TYR A 184 -18.80 -1.86 -18.76
N LEU A 185 -18.25 -2.88 -18.11
CA LEU A 185 -17.77 -2.78 -16.74
C LEU A 185 -16.31 -2.35 -16.76
N LEU A 186 -15.98 -1.26 -16.09
CA LEU A 186 -14.65 -0.67 -16.05
C LEU A 186 -14.23 -0.40 -14.61
N PHE A 187 -12.93 -0.41 -14.35
CA PHE A 187 -12.38 -0.06 -13.05
C PHE A 187 -11.63 1.27 -13.14
N GLY A 188 -12.03 2.21 -12.29
CA GLY A 188 -11.37 3.50 -12.14
C GLY A 188 -10.72 3.64 -10.78
N GLN A 189 -10.08 4.78 -10.54
CA GLN A 189 -9.44 5.10 -9.26
C GLN A 189 -10.40 5.09 -8.05
N TYR A 190 -11.72 5.16 -8.28
CA TYR A 190 -12.78 5.18 -7.25
C TYR A 190 -13.60 3.89 -7.22
N GLY A 191 -13.08 2.80 -7.81
CA GLY A 191 -13.76 1.52 -7.88
C GLY A 191 -14.44 1.23 -9.22
N PRO A 192 -15.23 0.15 -9.29
CA PRO A 192 -15.89 -0.28 -10.52
C PRO A 192 -17.04 0.64 -10.92
N TYR A 193 -17.20 0.85 -12.21
CA TYR A 193 -18.27 1.62 -12.81
C TYR A 193 -18.72 1.01 -14.13
N VAL A 194 -19.98 1.24 -14.46
CA VAL A 194 -20.56 0.86 -15.73
C VAL A 194 -20.50 2.07 -16.68
N GLN A 195 -20.08 1.85 -17.91
CA GLN A 195 -20.02 2.88 -18.95
C GLN A 195 -20.84 2.45 -20.17
N ARG A 196 -21.61 3.38 -20.72
CA ARG A 196 -22.39 3.17 -21.95
C ARG A 196 -21.68 3.82 -23.13
N GLY A 197 -21.28 3.00 -24.10
CA GLY A 197 -20.43 3.35 -25.24
C GLY A 197 -18.94 3.43 -24.89
N GLN A 198 -18.07 3.38 -25.91
CA GLN A 198 -16.64 3.68 -25.76
C GLN A 198 -16.39 5.18 -25.92
N ALA A 199 -15.28 5.66 -25.34
CA ALA A 199 -14.85 7.04 -25.56
C ALA A 199 -14.38 7.23 -27.01
N SER A 200 -14.91 8.25 -27.68
CA SER A 200 -14.53 8.64 -29.05
C SER A 200 -14.29 10.15 -29.13
N GLU A 201 -13.79 10.65 -30.26
CA GLU A 201 -13.64 12.11 -30.46
C GLU A 201 -14.97 12.85 -30.38
N GLU A 202 -16.06 12.23 -30.85
CA GLU A 202 -17.41 12.80 -30.76
C GLU A 202 -18.00 12.71 -29.34
N THR A 203 -17.66 11.64 -28.61
CA THR A 203 -18.14 11.41 -27.24
C THR A 203 -16.97 11.10 -26.30
N PRO A 204 -16.17 12.11 -25.91
CA PRO A 204 -14.96 11.90 -25.11
C PRO A 204 -15.26 11.52 -23.66
N LYS A 205 -16.50 11.74 -23.19
CA LYS A 205 -16.97 11.39 -21.85
C LYS A 205 -18.31 10.65 -21.95
N PRO A 206 -18.31 9.35 -22.27
CA PRO A 206 -19.53 8.55 -22.33
C PRO A 206 -20.24 8.53 -20.98
N LYS A 207 -21.54 8.23 -21.00
CA LYS A 207 -22.32 8.14 -19.76
C LYS A 207 -21.79 7.01 -18.90
N ARG A 208 -21.57 7.30 -17.62
CA ARG A 208 -21.02 6.37 -16.65
C ARG A 208 -21.78 6.44 -15.32
N ALA A 209 -21.87 5.31 -14.64
CA ALA A 209 -22.45 5.20 -13.30
C ALA A 209 -21.59 4.26 -12.45
N SER A 210 -21.20 4.69 -11.26
CA SER A 210 -20.49 3.84 -10.30
C SER A 210 -21.39 2.71 -9.81
N LEU A 211 -20.82 1.53 -9.58
CA LEU A 211 -21.56 0.47 -8.91
C LEU A 211 -21.69 0.78 -7.41
N PRO A 212 -22.89 0.63 -6.81
CA PRO A 212 -23.05 0.76 -5.37
C PRO A 212 -22.26 -0.32 -4.63
N ARG A 213 -21.78 0.03 -3.43
CA ARG A 213 -21.13 -0.90 -2.50
C ARG A 213 -22.14 -1.69 -1.70
#